data_AF-A0A7K0LCP3-F1
#
_entry.id   AF-A0A7K0LCP3-F1
#
_cell.length_a   1.000
_cell.length_b   1.000
_cell.length_c   1.000
_cell.angle_alpha   90.00
_cell.angle_beta   90.00
_cell.angle_gamma   90.00
#
_symmetry.space_group_name_H-M   'P 1'
#
loop_
_entity.id
_entity.type
_entity.pdbx_description
1 polymer ?
#
loop_
_entity_poly.entity_id
_entity_poly.type
_entity_poly.pdbx_seq_one_letter_code
_entity_poly.pdbx_strand_id
1 'polypeptide(L)'
;FLVTQYFQFVRGYSTFSAGVHTLPFALGAGVTAPIAARLALKFGTKRIVAIGLTNMAIGIIIIGFCEADTAYFGPIIVSMLFLANGLALVTSPSTDAVMGELPREKAGVGSAVNDVSREVGGTLGVAISGSVFASLYGPKLGELLTPFNLESEIVALAKESAGAGFMVAERAPTPEAAEAVRQVVSQAFMHGFHTACFTGAGVALAGALFAWKFLPARRSEPVSIG
;
A
#
# COMPACT_ATOMS: atom_id res chain seq x y z
N PHE A 1 0.14 5.32 -2.17
CA PHE A 1 -0.43 6.67 -2.30
C PHE A 1 -1.20 7.10 -1.05
N LEU A 2 -2.12 6.28 -0.49
CA LEU A 2 -2.90 6.64 0.71
C LEU A 2 -2.06 6.99 1.94
N VAL A 3 -0.96 6.26 2.21
CA VAL A 3 -0.06 6.54 3.34
C VAL A 3 0.55 7.95 3.25
N THR A 4 0.89 8.39 2.04
CA THR A 4 1.39 9.75 1.81
C THR A 4 0.34 10.80 2.14
N GLN A 5 -0.92 10.55 1.74
CA GLN A 5 -2.05 11.42 2.09
C GLN A 5 -2.31 11.44 3.61
N TYR A 6 -2.19 10.30 4.29
CA TYR A 6 -2.26 10.23 5.75
C TYR A 6 -1.19 11.11 6.41
N PHE A 7 0.07 11.01 5.99
CA PHE A 7 1.14 11.85 6.53
C PHE A 7 0.94 13.34 6.26
N GLN A 8 0.54 13.71 5.05
CA GLN A 8 0.43 15.14 4.72
C GLN A 8 -0.83 15.75 5.30
N PHE A 9 -1.99 15.15 5.05
CA PHE A 9 -3.26 15.76 5.39
C PHE A 9 -3.73 15.47 6.81
N VAL A 10 -3.71 14.19 7.24
CA VAL A 10 -4.14 13.82 8.59
C VAL A 10 -3.10 14.27 9.62
N ARG A 11 -1.82 13.94 9.39
CA ARG A 11 -0.73 14.24 10.34
C ARG A 11 -0.16 15.64 10.19
N GLY A 12 -0.51 16.38 9.14
CA GLY A 12 -0.02 17.74 8.90
C GLY A 12 1.47 17.83 8.57
N TYR A 13 2.10 16.74 8.12
CA TYR A 13 3.50 16.78 7.74
C TYR A 13 3.68 17.53 6.43
N SER A 14 4.75 18.35 6.34
CA SER A 14 5.17 18.91 5.06
C SER A 14 5.53 17.79 4.08
N THR A 15 5.49 18.07 2.77
CA THR A 15 5.88 17.10 1.72
C THR A 15 7.27 16.51 1.96
N PHE A 16 8.23 17.35 2.35
CA PHE A 16 9.58 16.89 2.68
C PHE A 16 9.59 15.99 3.91
N SER A 17 8.90 16.38 4.98
CA SER A 17 8.80 15.58 6.21
C SER A 17 8.13 14.23 5.93
N ALA A 18 7.04 14.20 5.16
CA ALA A 18 6.38 12.97 4.74
C ALA A 18 7.34 12.05 3.98
N GLY A 19 8.19 12.60 3.10
CA GLY A 19 9.26 11.86 2.42
C GLY A 19 10.25 11.23 3.41
N VAL A 20 10.79 12.02 4.34
CA VAL A 20 11.72 11.54 5.38
C VAL A 20 11.08 10.43 6.24
N HIS A 21 9.79 10.55 6.59
CA HIS A 21 9.08 9.54 7.37
C HIS A 21 8.78 8.25 6.60
N THR A 22 9.06 8.19 5.29
CA THR A 22 8.99 6.94 4.52
C THR A 22 10.33 6.21 4.42
N LEU A 23 11.42 6.77 4.96
CA LEU A 23 12.75 6.14 4.92
C LEU A 23 12.81 4.73 5.52
N PRO A 24 12.12 4.40 6.63
CA PRO A 24 12.15 3.03 7.17
C PRO A 24 11.70 1.98 6.14
N PHE A 25 10.71 2.31 5.30
CA PHE A 25 10.28 1.43 4.22
C PHE A 25 11.41 1.21 3.19
N ALA A 26 12.04 2.28 2.73
CA ALA A 26 13.14 2.20 1.76
C ALA A 26 14.33 1.39 2.29
N LEU A 27 14.70 1.62 3.56
CA LEU A 27 15.76 0.89 4.24
C LEU A 27 15.41 -0.61 4.38
N GLY A 28 14.19 -0.93 4.82
CA GLY A 28 13.74 -2.32 4.95
C GLY A 28 13.76 -3.06 3.61
N ALA A 29 13.28 -2.42 2.54
CA ALA A 29 13.27 -3.00 1.20
C ALA A 29 14.70 -3.23 0.67
N GLY A 30 15.57 -2.22 0.82
CA GLY A 30 16.96 -2.28 0.38
C GLY A 30 17.78 -3.36 1.09
N VAL A 31 17.60 -3.49 2.41
CA VAL A 31 18.27 -4.53 3.22
C VAL A 31 17.74 -5.93 2.89
N THR A 32 16.43 -6.08 2.69
CA THR A 32 15.81 -7.40 2.48
C THR A 32 15.98 -7.91 1.05
N ALA A 33 16.12 -7.04 0.05
CA ALA A 33 16.27 -7.44 -1.35
C ALA A 33 17.37 -8.49 -1.63
N PRO A 34 18.65 -8.29 -1.23
CA PRO A 34 19.69 -9.31 -1.46
C PRO A 34 19.47 -10.60 -0.65
N ILE A 35 18.79 -10.49 0.50
CA ILE A 35 18.48 -11.62 1.37
C ILE A 35 17.38 -12.48 0.73
N ALA A 36 16.39 -11.86 0.11
CA ALA A 36 15.26 -12.53 -0.53
C ALA A 36 15.69 -13.52 -1.62
N ALA A 37 16.58 -13.11 -2.52
CA ALA A 37 17.12 -13.98 -3.58
C ALA A 37 17.82 -15.22 -2.99
N ARG A 38 18.66 -15.03 -1.96
CA ARG A 38 19.38 -16.12 -1.29
C ARG A 38 18.43 -17.08 -0.56
N LEU A 39 17.41 -16.53 0.11
CA LEU A 39 16.39 -17.35 0.77
C LEU A 39 15.59 -18.17 -0.24
N ALA A 40 15.28 -17.62 -1.41
CA ALA A 40 14.55 -18.34 -2.46
C ALA A 40 15.36 -19.51 -3.02
N LEU A 41 16.68 -19.34 -3.21
CA LEU A 41 17.56 -20.44 -3.61
C LEU A 41 17.60 -21.57 -2.56
N LYS A 42 17.60 -21.21 -1.27
CA LYS A 42 17.71 -22.19 -0.17
C LYS A 42 16.39 -22.89 0.16
N PHE A 43 15.28 -22.16 0.17
CA PHE A 43 13.98 -22.63 0.66
C PHE A 43 12.91 -22.79 -0.42
N GLY A 44 13.21 -22.39 -1.65
CA GLY A 44 12.31 -22.43 -2.81
C GLY A 44 11.45 -21.18 -2.93
N THR A 45 11.32 -20.68 -4.17
CA THR A 45 10.55 -19.47 -4.53
C THR A 45 9.14 -19.50 -3.97
N LYS A 46 8.42 -20.62 -4.12
CA LYS A 46 7.06 -20.81 -3.62
C LYS A 46 6.87 -20.40 -2.16
N ARG A 47 7.74 -20.90 -1.27
CA ARG A 47 7.62 -20.66 0.17
C ARG A 47 7.94 -19.21 0.51
N ILE A 48 9.00 -18.67 -0.10
CA ILE A 48 9.45 -17.31 0.15
C ILE A 48 8.44 -16.28 -0.32
N VAL A 49 7.83 -16.47 -1.50
CA VAL A 49 6.78 -15.57 -2.01
C VAL A 49 5.54 -15.62 -1.12
N ALA A 50 5.09 -16.81 -0.69
CA ALA A 50 3.94 -16.93 0.21
C ALA A 50 4.19 -16.24 1.58
N ILE A 51 5.40 -16.40 2.13
CA ILE A 51 5.82 -15.69 3.35
C ILE A 51 5.84 -14.18 3.11
N GLY A 52 6.39 -13.73 1.98
CA GLY A 52 6.44 -12.31 1.63
C GLY A 52 5.06 -11.68 1.54
N LEU A 53 4.11 -12.32 0.87
CA LEU A 53 2.72 -11.86 0.77
C LEU A 53 2.01 -11.85 2.13
N THR A 54 2.27 -12.84 2.97
CA THR A 54 1.77 -12.87 4.37
C THR A 54 2.36 -11.72 5.19
N ASN A 55 3.65 -11.44 5.02
CA ASN A 55 4.35 -10.36 5.69
C ASN A 55 3.80 -8.99 5.27
N MET A 56 3.51 -8.81 3.98
CA MET A 56 2.81 -7.62 3.47
C MET A 56 1.43 -7.49 4.12
N ALA A 57 0.65 -8.58 4.18
CA ALA A 57 -0.68 -8.55 4.81
C ALA A 57 -0.60 -8.13 6.28
N ILE A 58 0.36 -8.65 7.05
CA ILE A 58 0.58 -8.24 8.45
C ILE A 58 0.87 -6.74 8.53
N GLY A 59 1.78 -6.22 7.69
CA GLY A 59 2.08 -4.78 7.65
C GLY A 59 0.84 -3.94 7.32
N ILE A 60 0.04 -4.35 6.34
CA ILE A 60 -1.20 -3.68 5.95
C ILE A 60 -2.24 -3.73 7.08
N ILE A 61 -2.34 -4.84 7.81
CA ILE A 61 -3.25 -4.98 8.95
C ILE A 61 -2.83 -4.03 10.09
N ILE A 62 -1.53 -3.97 10.42
CA ILE A 62 -1.02 -3.08 11.46
C ILE A 62 -1.37 -1.62 11.15
N ILE A 63 -1.10 -1.15 9.92
CA ILE A 63 -1.45 0.22 9.53
C ILE A 63 -2.96 0.43 9.43
N GLY A 64 -3.73 -0.61 9.09
CA GLY A 64 -5.19 -0.60 9.07
C GLY A 64 -5.84 -0.45 10.45
N PHE A 65 -5.11 -0.76 11.53
CA PHE A 65 -5.53 -0.51 12.91
C PHE A 65 -4.97 0.80 13.49
N CYS A 66 -4.12 1.53 12.77
CA CYS A 66 -3.58 2.80 13.25
C CYS A 66 -4.65 3.89 13.16
N GLU A 67 -4.85 4.61 14.27
CA GLU A 67 -5.66 5.82 14.35
C GLU A 67 -4.90 7.07 13.89
N ALA A 68 -5.60 8.20 13.76
CA ALA A 68 -5.10 9.47 13.21
C ALA A 68 -3.86 10.01 13.95
N ASP A 69 -3.76 9.75 15.26
CA ASP A 69 -2.73 10.25 16.17
C ASP A 69 -1.68 9.18 16.54
N THR A 70 -1.75 7.99 15.94
CA THR A 70 -0.86 6.86 16.26
C THR A 70 0.61 7.28 16.25
N ALA A 71 1.34 6.91 17.31
CA ALA A 71 2.76 7.20 17.42
C ALA A 71 3.54 6.69 16.19
N TYR A 72 4.37 7.57 15.63
CA TYR A 72 5.20 7.21 14.48
C TYR A 72 6.22 6.12 14.83
N PHE A 73 6.93 6.33 15.95
CA PHE A 73 7.80 5.32 16.53
C PHE A 73 6.96 4.21 17.14
N GLY A 74 7.02 3.01 16.55
CA GLY A 74 6.19 1.87 16.93
C GLY A 74 5.36 1.36 15.75
N PRO A 75 4.01 1.37 15.82
CA PRO A 75 3.15 0.69 14.83
C PRO A 75 3.41 1.11 13.38
N ILE A 76 3.64 2.41 13.12
CA ILE A 76 3.84 2.91 11.77
C ILE A 76 5.16 2.37 11.20
N ILE A 77 6.29 2.50 11.92
CA ILE A 77 7.56 1.93 11.46
C ILE A 77 7.47 0.41 11.30
N VAL A 78 6.85 -0.29 12.25
CA VAL A 78 6.69 -1.75 12.19
C VAL A 78 5.90 -2.13 10.93
N SER A 79 4.77 -1.47 10.66
CA SER A 79 3.98 -1.73 9.45
C SER A 79 4.79 -1.54 8.16
N MET A 80 5.63 -0.49 8.11
CA MET A 80 6.49 -0.20 6.96
C MET A 80 7.53 -1.28 6.75
N LEU A 81 8.16 -1.76 7.82
CA LEU A 81 9.17 -2.83 7.73
C LEU A 81 8.55 -4.14 7.28
N PHE A 82 7.38 -4.51 7.81
CA PHE A 82 6.64 -5.68 7.34
C PHE A 82 6.29 -5.59 5.85
N LEU A 83 5.77 -4.43 5.42
CA LEU A 83 5.41 -4.18 4.03
C LEU A 83 6.63 -4.21 3.11
N ALA A 84 7.71 -3.54 3.50
CA ALA A 84 8.95 -3.44 2.73
C ALA A 84 9.64 -4.80 2.58
N ASN A 85 9.78 -5.54 3.68
CA ASN A 85 10.38 -6.86 3.67
C ASN A 85 9.53 -7.83 2.86
N GLY A 86 8.20 -7.77 3.03
CA GLY A 86 7.27 -8.59 2.26
C GLY A 86 7.38 -8.32 0.76
N LEU A 87 7.43 -7.05 0.36
CA LEU A 87 7.62 -6.64 -1.03
C LEU A 87 8.92 -7.20 -1.61
N ALA A 88 10.04 -7.11 -0.89
CA ALA A 88 11.32 -7.65 -1.32
C ALA A 88 11.31 -9.19 -1.47
N LEU A 89 10.68 -9.90 -0.52
CA LEU A 89 10.52 -11.36 -0.54
C LEU A 89 9.62 -11.85 -1.69
N VAL A 90 8.75 -11.00 -2.23
CA VAL A 90 7.91 -11.33 -3.40
C VAL A 90 8.64 -10.97 -4.69
N THR A 91 9.10 -9.73 -4.82
CA THR A 91 9.56 -9.17 -6.10
C THR A 91 10.82 -9.84 -6.63
N SER A 92 11.85 -10.02 -5.80
CA SER A 92 13.11 -10.61 -6.26
C SER A 92 12.94 -12.08 -6.66
N PRO A 93 12.40 -12.98 -5.82
CA PRO A 93 12.22 -14.38 -6.18
C PRO A 93 11.25 -14.63 -7.34
N SER A 94 10.21 -13.81 -7.49
CA SER A 94 9.26 -13.92 -8.61
C SER A 94 9.91 -13.54 -9.93
N THR A 95 10.70 -12.45 -9.93
CA THR A 95 11.43 -12.01 -11.12
C THR A 95 12.48 -13.05 -11.52
N ASP A 96 13.24 -13.57 -10.55
CA ASP A 96 14.25 -14.61 -10.80
C ASP A 96 13.63 -15.90 -11.36
N ALA A 97 12.43 -16.29 -10.89
CA ALA A 97 11.73 -17.46 -11.41
C ALA A 97 11.26 -17.25 -12.86
N VAL A 98 10.62 -16.12 -13.16
CA VAL A 98 10.15 -15.80 -14.51
C VAL A 98 11.31 -15.70 -15.50
N MET A 99 12.36 -14.98 -15.11
CA MET A 99 13.52 -14.74 -15.98
C MET A 99 14.42 -15.97 -16.10
N GLY A 100 14.48 -16.79 -15.05
CA GLY A 100 15.34 -17.96 -14.97
C GLY A 100 14.91 -19.14 -15.84
N GLU A 101 13.70 -19.12 -16.41
CA GLU A 101 13.15 -20.14 -17.31
C GLU A 101 13.32 -19.79 -18.80
N LEU A 102 13.72 -18.55 -19.13
CA LEU A 102 13.82 -18.08 -20.51
C LEU A 102 15.22 -18.31 -21.11
N PRO A 103 15.33 -18.69 -22.40
CA PRO A 103 16.58 -18.61 -23.15
C PRO A 103 17.14 -17.19 -23.14
N ARG A 104 18.48 -17.05 -23.19
CA ARG A 104 19.16 -15.74 -23.07
C ARG A 104 18.71 -14.75 -24.15
N GLU A 105 18.38 -15.25 -25.34
CA GLU A 105 17.93 -14.46 -26.49
C GLU A 105 16.53 -13.86 -26.26
N LYS A 106 15.73 -14.45 -25.36
CA LYS A 106 14.38 -14.01 -25.01
C LYS A 106 14.32 -13.23 -23.69
N ALA A 107 15.43 -13.06 -22.99
CA ALA A 107 15.47 -12.36 -21.71
C ALA A 107 14.93 -10.92 -21.82
N GLY A 108 15.23 -10.20 -22.91
CA GLY A 108 14.70 -8.85 -23.13
C GLY A 108 13.17 -8.81 -23.19
N VAL A 109 12.56 -9.74 -23.94
CA VAL A 109 11.10 -9.87 -24.05
C VAL A 109 10.48 -10.30 -22.72
N GLY A 110 11.12 -11.23 -22.01
CA GLY A 110 10.70 -11.69 -20.68
C GLY A 110 10.65 -10.57 -19.64
N SER A 111 11.70 -9.75 -19.59
CA SER A 111 11.76 -8.61 -18.68
C SER A 111 10.64 -7.61 -18.99
N ALA A 112 10.44 -7.29 -20.27
CA ALA A 112 9.38 -6.37 -20.70
C ALA A 112 7.99 -6.87 -20.28
N VAL A 113 7.69 -8.15 -20.47
CA VAL A 113 6.41 -8.75 -20.04
C VAL A 113 6.26 -8.76 -18.52
N ASN A 114 7.34 -9.04 -17.78
CA ASN A 114 7.34 -8.99 -16.32
C ASN A 114 7.07 -7.57 -15.81
N ASP A 115 7.70 -6.56 -16.41
CA ASP A 115 7.48 -5.16 -16.03
C ASP A 115 6.07 -4.69 -16.36
N VAL A 116 5.54 -4.98 -17.55
CA VAL A 116 4.14 -4.71 -17.89
C VAL A 116 3.19 -5.39 -16.90
N SER A 117 3.45 -6.63 -16.51
CA SER A 117 2.63 -7.34 -15.52
C SER A 117 2.63 -6.63 -14.16
N ARG A 118 3.79 -6.10 -13.74
CA ARG A 118 3.94 -5.32 -12.50
C ARG A 118 3.24 -3.96 -12.59
N GLU A 119 3.33 -3.27 -13.71
CA GLU A 119 2.65 -1.99 -13.95
C GLU A 119 1.13 -2.16 -13.97
N VAL A 120 0.61 -3.19 -14.64
CA VAL A 120 -0.82 -3.52 -14.64
C VAL A 120 -1.27 -3.89 -13.23
N GLY A 121 -0.52 -4.72 -12.50
CA GLY A 121 -0.84 -5.04 -11.12
C GLY A 121 -0.84 -3.82 -10.18
N GLY A 122 0.16 -2.95 -10.34
CA GLY A 122 0.29 -1.72 -9.56
C GLY A 122 -0.84 -0.72 -9.82
N THR A 123 -1.19 -0.51 -11.09
CA THR A 123 -2.29 0.38 -11.51
C THR A 123 -3.64 -0.15 -11.03
N LEU A 124 -3.93 -1.45 -11.18
CA LEU A 124 -5.13 -2.07 -10.64
C LEU A 124 -5.19 -1.96 -9.11
N GLY A 125 -4.08 -2.20 -8.41
CA GLY A 125 -4.01 -2.07 -6.95
C GLY A 125 -4.34 -0.65 -6.47
N VAL A 126 -3.81 0.37 -7.16
CA VAL A 126 -4.12 1.78 -6.88
C VAL A 126 -5.59 2.09 -7.19
N ALA A 127 -6.11 1.63 -8.32
CA ALA A 127 -7.49 1.85 -8.74
C ALA A 127 -8.51 1.23 -7.77
N ILE A 128 -8.30 -0.02 -7.35
CA ILE A 128 -9.15 -0.70 -6.38
C ILE A 128 -9.09 0.01 -5.03
N SER A 129 -7.88 0.30 -4.52
CA SER A 129 -7.72 0.97 -3.22
C SER A 129 -8.33 2.37 -3.22
N GLY A 130 -8.15 3.13 -4.31
CA GLY A 130 -8.75 4.45 -4.50
C GLY A 130 -10.26 4.41 -4.60
N SER A 131 -10.81 3.41 -5.30
CA SER A 131 -12.26 3.21 -5.42
C SER A 131 -12.88 2.89 -4.06
N VAL A 132 -12.31 1.93 -3.31
CA VAL A 132 -12.77 1.59 -1.96
C VAL A 132 -12.72 2.81 -1.05
N PHE A 133 -11.60 3.54 -1.07
CA PHE A 133 -11.46 4.77 -0.29
C PHE A 133 -12.54 5.80 -0.67
N ALA A 134 -12.69 6.12 -1.95
CA ALA A 134 -13.60 7.17 -2.43
C ALA A 134 -15.08 6.83 -2.17
N SER A 135 -15.47 5.56 -2.33
CA SER A 135 -16.83 5.08 -2.06
C SER A 135 -17.25 5.21 -0.60
N LEU A 136 -16.29 5.34 0.33
CA LEU A 136 -16.55 5.42 1.78
C LEU A 136 -16.28 6.82 2.35
N TYR A 137 -15.25 7.50 1.84
CA TYR A 137 -14.87 8.84 2.27
C TYR A 137 -16.00 9.86 2.05
N GLY A 138 -16.51 9.99 0.81
CA GLY A 138 -17.47 11.03 0.45
C GLY A 138 -18.80 10.92 1.22
N PRO A 139 -19.44 9.73 1.28
CA PRO A 139 -20.64 9.54 2.08
C PRO A 139 -20.42 9.82 3.57
N LYS A 140 -19.33 9.30 4.15
CA LYS A 140 -19.04 9.49 5.58
C LYS A 140 -18.78 10.96 5.91
N LEU A 141 -18.06 11.66 5.04
CA LEU A 141 -17.82 13.10 5.19
C LEU A 141 -19.14 13.89 5.16
N GLY A 142 -20.05 13.55 4.24
CA GLY A 142 -21.36 14.21 4.17
C GLY A 142 -22.18 14.05 5.45
N GLU A 143 -22.20 12.85 6.01
CA GLU A 143 -22.84 12.55 7.29
C GLU A 143 -22.24 13.43 8.40
N LEU A 144 -20.91 13.45 8.53
CA LEU A 144 -20.22 14.16 9.60
C LEU A 144 -20.27 15.69 9.45
N LEU A 145 -20.43 16.22 8.24
CA LEU A 145 -20.58 17.66 7.98
C LEU A 145 -22.01 18.17 8.17
N THR A 146 -23.00 17.29 8.31
CA THR A 146 -24.42 17.68 8.46
C THR A 146 -24.65 18.69 9.61
N PRO A 147 -24.04 18.53 10.80
CA PRO A 147 -24.22 19.48 11.91
C PRO A 147 -23.68 20.88 11.65
N PHE A 148 -22.81 21.05 10.65
CA PHE A 148 -22.16 22.33 10.34
C PHE A 148 -23.01 23.23 9.43
N ASN A 149 -24.11 22.71 8.86
CA ASN A 149 -25.00 23.45 7.94
C ASN A 149 -24.24 24.25 6.86
N LEU A 150 -23.18 23.65 6.30
CA LEU A 150 -22.40 24.26 5.22
C LEU A 150 -23.22 24.30 3.92
N GLU A 151 -22.88 25.25 3.05
CA GLU A 151 -23.44 25.34 1.70
C GLU A 151 -23.18 24.04 0.91
N SER A 152 -24.17 23.60 0.13
CA SER A 152 -24.11 22.32 -0.59
C SER A 152 -22.93 22.22 -1.56
N GLU A 153 -22.51 23.35 -2.14
CA GLU A 153 -21.36 23.40 -3.04
C GLU A 153 -20.04 23.13 -2.30
N ILE A 154 -19.88 23.68 -1.09
CA ILE A 154 -18.70 23.44 -0.23
C ILE A 154 -18.64 21.96 0.18
N VAL A 155 -19.78 21.38 0.54
CA VAL A 155 -19.88 19.96 0.90
C VAL A 155 -19.57 19.07 -0.31
N ALA A 156 -20.05 19.44 -1.51
CA ALA A 156 -19.76 18.71 -2.74
C ALA A 156 -18.26 18.72 -3.06
N LEU A 157 -17.63 19.90 -3.00
CA LEU A 157 -16.19 20.06 -3.22
C LEU A 157 -15.37 19.25 -2.21
N ALA A 158 -15.72 19.30 -0.93
CA ALA A 158 -15.02 18.56 0.12
C ALA A 158 -15.03 17.03 -0.11
N LYS A 159 -16.09 16.51 -0.76
CA LYS A 159 -16.25 15.09 -1.06
C LYS A 159 -15.46 14.61 -2.28
N GLU A 160 -15.02 15.50 -3.17
CA GLU A 160 -14.29 15.12 -4.39
C GLU A 160 -12.95 14.43 -4.08
N SER A 161 -12.26 14.87 -3.02
CA SER A 161 -11.03 14.25 -2.57
C SER A 161 -10.71 14.59 -1.12
N ALA A 162 -9.85 13.80 -0.49
CA ALA A 162 -9.31 14.11 0.83
C ALA A 162 -8.66 15.50 0.87
N GLY A 163 -7.81 15.80 -0.12
CA GLY A 163 -7.14 17.10 -0.22
C GLY A 163 -8.12 18.27 -0.30
N ALA A 164 -9.18 18.15 -1.11
CA ALA A 164 -10.23 19.17 -1.18
C ALA A 164 -10.96 19.35 0.17
N GLY A 165 -11.25 18.26 0.88
CA GLY A 165 -11.83 18.34 2.24
C GLY A 165 -10.95 19.11 3.22
N PHE A 166 -9.64 18.85 3.23
CA PHE A 166 -8.71 19.57 4.11
C PHE A 166 -8.52 21.03 3.67
N MET A 167 -8.56 21.34 2.37
CA MET A 167 -8.58 22.73 1.89
C MET A 167 -9.84 23.50 2.32
N VAL A 168 -10.99 22.83 2.38
CA VAL A 168 -12.22 23.45 2.91
C VAL A 168 -12.04 23.79 4.40
N ALA A 169 -11.39 22.92 5.18
CA ALA A 169 -11.08 23.21 6.58
C ALA A 169 -10.18 24.44 6.75
N GLU A 170 -9.14 24.59 5.91
CA GLU A 170 -8.22 25.73 5.94
C GLU A 170 -8.88 27.08 5.60
N ARG A 171 -10.00 27.05 4.86
CA ARG A 171 -10.76 28.24 4.47
C ARG A 171 -11.89 28.60 5.44
N ALA A 172 -12.02 27.88 6.55
CA ALA A 172 -13.05 28.17 7.54
C ALA A 172 -12.83 29.55 8.18
N PRO A 173 -13.91 30.28 8.53
CA PRO A 173 -13.83 31.68 8.96
C PRO A 173 -13.20 31.87 10.35
N THR A 174 -13.20 30.84 11.20
CA THR A 174 -12.57 30.89 12.52
C THR A 174 -11.64 29.69 12.73
N PRO A 175 -10.59 29.82 13.57
CA PRO A 175 -9.70 28.72 13.91
C PRO A 175 -10.43 27.51 14.51
N GLU A 176 -11.47 27.75 15.31
CA GLU A 176 -12.28 26.70 15.94
C GLU A 176 -13.09 25.93 14.88
N ALA A 177 -13.66 26.64 13.90
CA ALA A 177 -14.36 26.02 12.79
C ALA A 177 -13.40 25.23 11.89
N ALA A 178 -12.20 25.76 11.63
CA ALA A 178 -11.17 25.09 10.86
C ALA A 178 -10.77 23.75 11.50
N GLU A 179 -10.53 23.75 12.81
CA GLU A 179 -10.17 22.52 13.54
C GLU A 179 -11.32 21.52 13.58
N ALA A 180 -12.55 21.98 13.81
CA ALA A 180 -13.72 21.09 13.82
C ALA A 180 -13.96 20.43 12.45
N VAL A 181 -13.86 21.18 11.35
CA VAL A 181 -13.97 20.62 9.99
C VAL A 181 -12.79 19.69 9.69
N ARG A 182 -11.56 20.06 10.09
CA ARG A 182 -10.37 19.22 9.91
C ARG A 182 -10.52 17.87 10.61
N GLN A 183 -11.04 17.83 11.83
CA GLN A 183 -11.29 16.60 12.57
C GLN A 183 -12.30 15.71 11.86
N VAL A 184 -13.39 16.29 11.36
CA VAL A 184 -14.41 15.58 10.58
C VAL A 184 -13.83 15.01 9.28
N VAL A 185 -13.04 15.79 8.55
CA VAL A 185 -12.37 15.33 7.33
C VAL A 185 -11.37 14.22 7.63
N SER A 186 -10.59 14.36 8.71
CA SER A 186 -9.67 13.31 9.19
C SER A 186 -10.40 12.03 9.54
N GLN A 187 -11.54 12.10 10.24
CA GLN A 187 -12.34 10.94 10.61
C GLN A 187 -12.91 10.24 9.36
N ALA A 188 -13.45 11.00 8.40
CA ALA A 188 -13.93 10.44 7.13
C ALA A 188 -12.78 9.81 6.31
N PHE A 189 -11.61 10.44 6.29
CA PHE A 189 -10.41 9.91 5.65
C PHE A 189 -10.01 8.57 6.28
N MET A 190 -9.92 8.51 7.61
CA MET A 190 -9.51 7.30 8.32
C MET A 190 -10.48 6.14 8.07
N HIS A 191 -11.79 6.41 7.98
CA HIS A 191 -12.79 5.39 7.64
C HIS A 191 -12.55 4.73 6.27
N GLY A 192 -12.32 5.54 5.23
CA GLY A 192 -11.97 5.03 3.90
C GLY A 192 -10.60 4.36 3.87
N PHE A 193 -9.63 4.93 4.60
CA PHE A 193 -8.26 4.42 4.69
C PHE A 193 -8.20 3.03 5.31
N HIS A 194 -8.83 2.83 6.46
CA HIS A 194 -8.88 1.53 7.16
C HIS A 194 -9.50 0.46 6.27
N THR A 195 -10.62 0.76 5.62
CA THR A 195 -11.30 -0.22 4.75
C THR A 195 -10.48 -0.57 3.52
N ALA A 196 -9.80 0.41 2.91
CA ALA A 196 -8.87 0.16 1.82
C ALA A 196 -7.67 -0.70 2.28
N CYS A 197 -7.13 -0.47 3.47
CA CYS A 197 -6.10 -1.32 4.07
C CYS A 197 -6.60 -2.75 4.27
N PHE A 198 -7.75 -2.98 4.91
CA PHE A 198 -8.25 -4.33 5.14
C PHE A 198 -8.59 -5.08 3.83
N THR A 199 -9.07 -4.36 2.82
CA THR A 199 -9.25 -4.93 1.47
C THR A 199 -7.91 -5.34 0.87
N GLY A 200 -6.89 -4.48 0.94
CA GLY A 200 -5.54 -4.79 0.48
C GLY A 200 -4.90 -5.96 1.22
N ALA A 201 -5.12 -6.06 2.54
CA ALA A 201 -4.68 -7.20 3.34
C ALA A 201 -5.36 -8.51 2.90
N GLY A 202 -6.67 -8.48 2.64
CA GLY A 202 -7.41 -9.62 2.10
C GLY A 202 -6.86 -10.09 0.75
N VAL A 203 -6.58 -9.15 -0.16
CA VAL A 203 -5.96 -9.45 -1.47
C VAL A 203 -4.56 -10.06 -1.29
N ALA A 204 -3.74 -9.52 -0.39
CA ALA A 204 -2.41 -10.06 -0.11
C ALA A 204 -2.47 -11.48 0.47
N LEU A 205 -3.42 -11.77 1.38
CA LEU A 205 -3.63 -13.11 1.93
C LEU A 205 -4.14 -14.09 0.87
N ALA A 206 -5.09 -13.68 0.04
CA ALA A 206 -5.55 -14.49 -1.09
C ALA A 206 -4.40 -14.80 -2.06
N GLY A 207 -3.56 -13.80 -2.35
CA GLY A 207 -2.32 -13.96 -3.10
C GLY A 207 -1.36 -14.95 -2.43
N ALA A 208 -1.18 -14.89 -1.11
CA ALA A 208 -0.32 -15.81 -0.37
C ALA A 208 -0.81 -17.26 -0.50
N LEU A 209 -2.13 -17.49 -0.38
CA LEU A 209 -2.74 -18.81 -0.58
C LEU A 209 -2.60 -19.29 -2.03
N PHE A 210 -2.78 -18.39 -3.00
CA PHE A 210 -2.62 -18.70 -4.42
C PHE A 210 -1.17 -19.08 -4.76
N ALA A 211 -0.22 -18.27 -4.31
CA ALA A 211 1.22 -18.54 -4.40
C ALA A 211 1.56 -19.90 -3.76
N TRP A 212 1.06 -20.15 -2.55
CA TRP A 212 1.26 -21.41 -1.86
C TRP A 212 0.63 -22.62 -2.57
N LYS A 213 -0.46 -22.43 -3.31
CA LYS A 213 -1.09 -23.53 -4.04
C LYS A 213 -0.40 -23.77 -5.38
N PHE A 214 -0.17 -22.72 -6.16
CA PHE A 214 0.13 -22.82 -7.60
C PHE A 214 1.58 -22.54 -8.00
N LEU A 215 2.41 -21.87 -7.17
CA LEU A 215 3.81 -21.67 -7.56
C LEU A 215 4.58 -23.01 -7.57
N PRO A 216 5.45 -23.25 -8.58
CA PRO A 216 6.35 -24.39 -8.62
C PRO A 216 7.37 -24.33 -7.47
N ALA A 217 7.66 -25.47 -6.85
CA ALA A 217 8.53 -25.53 -5.66
C ALA A 217 10.03 -25.57 -5.97
N ARG A 218 10.45 -25.95 -7.19
CA ARG A 218 11.86 -26.07 -7.62
C ARG A 218 12.04 -25.71 -9.09
N ARG A 219 13.23 -25.19 -9.42
CA ARG A 219 13.72 -25.01 -10.80
C ARG A 219 13.89 -26.40 -11.43
N SER A 220 13.25 -26.64 -12.56
CA SER A 220 13.49 -27.84 -13.37
C SER A 220 14.97 -27.84 -13.76
N GLU A 221 15.72 -28.92 -13.46
CA GLU A 221 17.10 -29.04 -13.92
C GLU A 221 17.11 -28.97 -15.46
N PRO A 222 18.12 -28.31 -16.08
CA PRO A 222 18.25 -28.33 -17.52
C PRO A 222 18.41 -29.79 -17.96
N VAL A 223 17.54 -30.24 -18.87
CA VAL A 223 17.68 -31.55 -19.52
C VAL A 223 19.06 -31.60 -20.18
N SER A 224 19.96 -32.45 -19.67
CA SER A 224 21.24 -32.68 -20.34
C SER A 224 20.94 -33.40 -21.66
N ILE A 225 21.01 -32.66 -22.75
CA ILE A 225 21.03 -33.26 -24.09
C ILE A 225 22.46 -33.79 -24.25
N GLY A 226 22.63 -35.09 -23.99
CA GLY A 226 23.86 -35.83 -24.23
C GLY A 226 24.10 -36.09 -25.71
#